data_AF-A0A9X9WZX8-F1
#
_entry.id   AF-A0A9X9WZX8-F1
#
_cell.length_a   1.000
_cell.length_b   1.000
_cell.length_c   1.000
_cell.angle_alpha   90.00
_cell.angle_beta   90.00
_cell.angle_gamma   90.00
#
_symmetry.space_group_name_H-M   'P 1'
#
loop_
_entity.id
_entity.type
_entity.pdbx_description
1 polymer ?
#
loop_
_entity_poly.entity_id
_entity_poly.type
_entity_poly.pdbx_seq_one_letter_code
_entity_poly.pdbx_strand_id
1 'polypeptide(L)'
;MPSFVLGDATDALDPPSADVMLRLIVELLPLAGIVLIGRHPGSAEIFSRRLTLERAADGDILLNEVYARRQAAKAPRPRLLSVIDWLREGYGR
;
A
#
# COMPACT_ATOMS: atom_id res chain seq x y z
N MET A 1 -1.08 -3.51 -22.18
CA MET A 1 -0.86 -2.51 -21.11
C MET A 1 0.63 -2.19 -21.07
N PRO A 2 1.04 -0.92 -21.13
CA PRO A 2 2.45 -0.55 -21.01
C PRO A 2 2.96 -0.82 -19.59
N SER A 3 4.24 -1.18 -19.47
CA SER A 3 4.91 -1.43 -18.20
C SER A 3 6.16 -0.57 -18.07
N PHE A 4 6.31 0.09 -16.93
CA PHE A 4 7.46 0.94 -16.61
C PHE A 4 8.20 0.37 -15.40
N VAL A 5 9.52 0.31 -15.49
CA VAL A 5 10.40 -0.07 -14.38
C VAL A 5 11.18 1.17 -13.98
N LEU A 6 11.05 1.56 -12.72
CA LEU A 6 11.75 2.70 -12.14
C LEU A 6 12.76 2.15 -11.12
N GLY A 7 14.04 2.17 -11.49
CA GLY A 7 15.14 1.76 -10.61
C GLY A 7 15.80 2.99 -9.98
N ASP A 8 15.89 3.01 -8.65
CA ASP A 8 16.51 4.04 -7.83
C ASP A 8 16.01 5.48 -8.09
N ALA A 9 14.91 5.63 -8.82
CA ALA A 9 14.38 6.93 -9.25
C ALA A 9 13.91 7.81 -8.09
N THR A 10 13.62 7.21 -6.93
CA THR A 10 13.17 7.88 -5.72
C THR A 10 14.25 7.94 -4.64
N ASP A 11 15.42 7.34 -4.85
CA ASP A 11 16.46 7.20 -3.81
C ASP A 11 17.10 8.54 -3.41
N ALA A 12 17.09 9.54 -4.32
CA ALA A 12 17.61 10.87 -4.07
C ALA A 12 16.58 11.83 -3.45
N LEU A 13 15.32 11.42 -3.32
CA LEU A 13 14.25 12.24 -2.76
C LEU A 13 14.11 11.96 -1.27
N ASP A 14 13.72 13.00 -0.51
CA ASP A 14 13.21 12.77 0.83
C ASP A 14 11.88 11.97 0.77
N PRO A 15 11.54 11.18 1.81
CA PRO A 15 10.38 10.29 1.74
C PRO A 15 9.05 10.99 1.41
N PRO A 16 8.73 12.17 1.97
CA PRO A 16 7.55 12.93 1.55
C PRO A 16 7.54 13.29 0.05
N SER A 17 8.66 13.78 -0.49
CA SER A 17 8.78 14.12 -1.91
C SER A 17 8.64 12.90 -2.83
N ALA A 18 9.20 11.75 -2.42
CA ALA A 18 9.03 10.49 -3.15
C ALA A 18 7.56 10.06 -3.21
N ASP A 19 6.84 10.17 -2.10
CA ASP A 19 5.41 9.83 -2.04
C ASP A 19 4.55 10.72 -2.94
N VAL A 20 4.82 12.03 -2.99
CA VAL A 20 4.12 12.96 -3.88
C VAL A 20 4.37 12.61 -5.35
N MET A 21 5.63 12.37 -5.72
CA MET A 21 5.99 11.96 -7.08
C MET A 21 5.28 10.67 -7.49
N LEU A 22 5.28 9.66 -6.61
CA LEU A 22 4.65 8.37 -6.90
C LEU A 22 3.13 8.49 -7.07
N ARG A 23 2.46 9.33 -6.27
CA ARG A 23 1.04 9.63 -6.45
C ARG A 23 0.75 10.23 -7.82
N LEU A 24 1.54 11.21 -8.26
CA LEU A 24 1.39 11.82 -9.58
C LEU A 24 1.57 10.79 -10.71
N ILE A 25 2.53 9.88 -10.59
CA ILE A 25 2.74 8.84 -11.61
C ILE A 25 1.53 7.90 -11.71
N VAL A 26 0.97 7.50 -10.57
CA VAL A 26 -0.23 6.63 -10.53
C VAL A 26 -1.44 7.33 -11.15
N GLU A 27 -1.60 8.63 -10.90
CA GLU A 27 -2.68 9.44 -11.47
C GLU A 27 -2.53 9.63 -12.99
N LEU A 28 -1.31 9.88 -13.47
CA LEU A 28 -1.03 10.11 -14.89
C LEU A 28 -1.07 8.83 -15.72
N LEU A 29 -0.80 7.67 -15.12
CA LEU A 29 -0.68 6.38 -15.81
C LEU A 29 -1.59 5.30 -15.21
N PRO A 30 -2.92 5.50 -15.19
CA PRO A 30 -3.85 4.61 -14.46
C PRO A 30 -3.95 3.19 -15.03
N LEU A 31 -3.51 2.98 -16.28
CA LEU A 31 -3.54 1.70 -16.98
C LEU A 31 -2.15 1.06 -17.14
N ALA A 32 -1.11 1.65 -16.57
CA ALA A 32 0.24 1.12 -16.66
C ALA A 32 0.59 0.21 -15.49
N GLY A 33 1.38 -0.83 -15.76
CA GLY A 33 2.08 -1.57 -14.70
C GLY A 33 3.33 -0.80 -14.29
N ILE A 34 3.48 -0.50 -13.00
CA ILE A 34 4.67 0.21 -12.49
C ILE A 34 5.38 -0.70 -11.49
N VAL A 35 6.67 -0.93 -11.71
CA VAL A 35 7.56 -1.60 -10.77
C VAL A 35 8.60 -0.60 -10.31
N LEU A 36 8.58 -0.29 -9.01
CA LEU A 36 9.58 0.56 -8.37
C LEU A 36 10.57 -0.32 -7.60
N ILE A 37 11.85 -0.11 -7.85
CA ILE A 37 12.96 -0.77 -7.16
C ILE A 37 13.82 0.34 -6.55
N GLY A 38 14.08 0.28 -5.25
CA GLY A 38 14.89 1.27 -4.56
C GLY A 38 14.98 0.99 -3.07
N ARG A 39 15.81 1.76 -2.36
CA ARG A 39 16.02 1.63 -0.91
C ARG A 39 14.85 2.21 -0.11
N HIS A 40 14.19 3.22 -0.67
CA HIS A 40 13.01 3.86 -0.07
C HIS A 40 11.83 3.76 -1.04
N PRO A 41 11.26 2.55 -1.24
CA PRO A 41 9.99 2.45 -1.90
C PRO A 41 8.99 3.09 -0.94
N GLY A 42 8.39 4.21 -1.36
CA GLY A 42 7.53 5.09 -0.56
C GLY A 42 6.39 4.38 0.19
N SER A 43 5.39 5.13 0.66
CA SER A 43 4.31 4.55 1.47
C SER A 43 3.68 3.32 0.82
N ALA A 44 3.55 2.24 1.61
CA ALA A 44 2.99 0.96 1.14
C ALA A 44 1.55 1.09 0.63
N GLU A 45 0.84 2.16 1.02
CA GLU A 45 -0.52 2.48 0.58
C GLU A 45 -0.62 2.82 -0.91
N ILE A 46 0.48 3.30 -1.52
CA ILE A 46 0.53 3.67 -2.94
C ILE A 46 0.59 2.43 -3.83
N PHE A 47 1.14 1.32 -3.32
CA PHE A 47 1.42 0.12 -4.11
C PHE A 47 0.35 -0.95 -3.92
N SER A 48 -0.01 -1.61 -5.02
CA SER A 48 -0.90 -2.78 -4.94
C SER A 48 -0.22 -3.99 -4.25
N ARG A 49 1.10 -4.10 -4.35
CA ARG A 49 1.94 -5.13 -3.73
C ARG A 49 3.29 -4.52 -3.34
N ARG A 50 3.86 -4.97 -2.23
CA ARG A 50 5.22 -4.62 -1.80
C ARG A 50 6.01 -5.89 -1.59
N LEU A 51 7.17 -5.97 -2.26
CA LEU A 51 8.12 -7.07 -2.10
C LEU A 51 9.35 -6.51 -1.41
N THR A 52 9.69 -7.07 -0.26
CA THR A 52 10.95 -6.74 0.42
C THR A 52 11.95 -7.86 0.14
N LEU A 53 13.13 -7.49 -0.35
CA LEU A 53 14.24 -8.41 -0.58
C LEU A 53 15.20 -8.31 0.62
N GLU A 54 15.36 -9.40 1.34
CA GLU A 54 16.33 -9.49 2.44
C GLU A 54 17.41 -10.50 2.08
N ARG A 55 18.68 -10.12 2.26
CA ARG A 55 19.80 -11.03 2.03
C ARG A 55 19.96 -11.94 3.24
N ALA A 56 19.80 -13.25 3.02
CA ALA A 56 20.05 -14.27 4.01
C ALA A 56 21.55 -14.60 4.12
N ALA A 57 21.93 -15.27 5.20
CA ALA A 57 23.32 -15.60 5.55
C ALA A 57 24.07 -16.35 4.43
N ASP A 58 23.37 -17.19 3.67
CA ASP A 58 23.94 -18.06 2.64
C ASP A 58 23.85 -17.48 1.22
N GLY A 59 23.44 -16.22 1.09
CA GLY A 59 23.24 -15.56 -0.21
C GLY A 59 21.85 -15.74 -0.82
N ASP A 60 21.00 -16.53 -0.17
CA ASP A 60 19.58 -16.60 -0.51
C ASP A 60 18.90 -15.24 -0.30
N ILE A 61 17.91 -14.92 -1.14
CA ILE A 61 17.12 -13.70 -1.02
C ILE A 61 15.74 -14.07 -0.50
N LEU A 62 15.42 -13.66 0.72
CA LEU A 62 14.09 -13.81 1.28
C LEU A 62 13.18 -12.74 0.67
N LEU A 63 12.12 -13.19 0.00
CA LEU A 63 11.08 -12.35 -0.58
C LEU A 63 9.90 -12.30 0.38
N ASN A 64 9.77 -11.21 1.14
CA ASN A 64 8.60 -10.99 1.98
C ASN A 64 7.54 -10.26 1.15
N GLU A 65 6.55 -10.99 0.62
CA GLU A 65 5.40 -10.40 -0.08
C GLU A 65 4.39 -9.85 0.93
N VAL A 66 4.43 -8.54 1.14
CA VAL A 66 3.39 -7.84 1.90
C VAL A 66 2.26 -7.48 0.94
N TYR A 67 1.14 -8.20 1.04
CA TYR A 67 -0.14 -7.79 0.42
C TYR A 67 -0.67 -6.54 1.13
N ALA A 68 -0.14 -5.36 0.78
CA ALA A 68 -0.52 -4.06 1.36
C ALA A 68 -2.04 -3.80 1.30
N ARG A 69 -2.74 -4.36 0.31
CA ARG A 69 -4.19 -4.18 0.15
C ARG A 69 -5.07 -5.10 1.01
N ARG A 70 -4.54 -6.22 1.55
CA ARG A 70 -5.35 -7.19 2.33
C ARG A 70 -5.43 -6.88 3.82
N GLN A 71 -4.49 -6.12 4.39
CA GLN A 71 -4.57 -5.76 5.81
C GLN A 71 -5.61 -4.66 6.08
N ALA A 72 -5.75 -3.68 5.17
CA ALA A 72 -6.83 -2.68 5.26
C ALA A 72 -8.24 -3.29 5.06
N ALA A 73 -8.36 -4.34 4.22
CA ALA A 73 -9.61 -5.08 4.03
C ALA A 73 -9.91 -6.12 5.12
N LYS A 74 -8.90 -6.51 5.92
CA LYS A 74 -9.04 -7.43 7.06
C LYS A 74 -9.28 -6.73 8.40
N ALA A 75 -9.18 -5.41 8.47
CA ALA A 75 -9.65 -4.68 9.64
C ALA A 75 -11.14 -4.97 9.82
N PRO A 76 -11.59 -5.59 10.93
CA PRO A 76 -13.00 -5.76 11.18
C PRO A 76 -13.59 -4.36 11.27
N ARG A 77 -14.44 -3.99 10.29
CA ARG A 77 -15.25 -2.78 10.40
C ARG A 77 -15.98 -2.85 11.74
N PRO A 78 -15.84 -1.87 12.66
CA PRO A 78 -16.68 -1.82 13.83
C PRO A 78 -18.12 -1.76 13.34
N ARG A 79 -18.88 -2.81 13.67
CA ARG A 79 -20.26 -2.95 13.23
C ARG A 79 -21.06 -1.79 13.81
N LEU A 80 -21.48 -0.86 12.94
CA LEU A 80 -22.44 0.22 13.24
C LEU A 80 -23.81 -0.27 13.73
N LEU A 81 -24.00 -1.60 13.87
CA LEU A 81 -25.22 -2.21 14.39
C LEU A 81 -25.52 -1.80 15.84
N SER A 82 -24.51 -1.48 16.66
CA SER A 82 -24.76 -1.10 18.07
C SER A 82 -25.50 0.23 18.22
N VAL A 83 -25.36 1.16 17.25
CA VAL A 83 -26.06 2.45 17.28
C VAL A 83 -27.51 2.31 16.85
N ILE A 84 -27.79 1.41 15.89
CA ILE A 84 -29.14 1.11 15.41
C ILE A 84 -29.93 0.35 16.48
N ASP A 85 -29.30 -0.58 17.19
CA ASP A 85 -29.94 -1.28 18.31
C ASP A 85 -30.27 -0.32 19.47
N TRP A 86 -29.37 0.62 19.80
CA TRP A 86 -29.62 1.65 20.82
C TRP A 86 -30.78 2.60 20.45
N LEU A 87 -30.88 3.01 19.18
CA LEU A 87 -32.00 3.81 18.69
C LEU A 87 -33.32 3.04 18.70
N ARG A 88 -33.30 1.72 18.47
CA ARG A 88 -34.51 0.88 18.53
C ARG A 88 -35.02 0.69 19.96
N GLU A 89 -34.13 0.61 20.94
CA GLU A 89 -34.48 0.46 22.37
C GLU A 89 -35.00 1.77 23.00
N GLY A 90 -34.58 2.93 22.48
CA GLY A 90 -35.00 4.24 22.98
C GLY A 90 -36.43 4.69 22.66
N TYR A 91 -37.11 4.05 21.69
CA TYR A 91 -38.49 4.38 21.28
C TYR A 91 -39.55 3.41 21.84
N GLY A 92 -39.17 2.53 22.77
CA GLY A 92 -40.03 1.50 23.36
C GLY A 92 -40.69 1.86 24.70
N ARG A 93 -41.06 3.13 24.92
CA ARG A 93 -41.95 3.53 26.04
C ARG A 93 -42.83 4.71 25.67
#